data_AF-A0A7C1QAB1-F1
#
_entry.id   AF-A0A7C1QAB1-F1
#
_cell.length_a   1.000
_cell.length_b   1.000
_cell.length_c   1.000
_cell.angle_alpha   90.00
_cell.angle_beta   90.00
_cell.angle_gamma   90.00
#
_symmetry.space_group_name_H-M   'P 1'
#
loop_
_entity.id
_entity.type
_entity.pdbx_description
1 polymer ?
#
loop_
_entity_poly.entity_id
_entity_poly.type
_entity_poly.pdbx_seq_one_letter_code
_entity_poly.pdbx_strand_id
1 'polypeptide(L)'
;MLISNHLFINYKAVGSSQFTPGNYFLANNLNVVSLYNGNISSTTTAMNGLEKIGFKYQYDQLNRLMASVALNGLDTMNNSWNQNPVTDYHTKLKYDAMGNILSLNRNATSPLAMDKLGYHYYPNTNRLEYVTDSVPSSNYGVDIDDQNPGNYDYTAIGELTKDESEDIAEIEWNVYGKVKKIKRDASSPKPELEFRYDGMGNRVSKKVITTLDLPQTVYYVRDAQGNILATYRLNPMASEFELEEQVIYGSQRLGVIKRNKKFIVQQEGRIPGLTFGTIIGIPIGSGGLPVLSPSIPGTRTAVITGNKRYELDNWLGNVNVVISDRKLQVDTNSDGTVDYYSADIRSAVDMYPGGMMQPERSFNAPDYKFGYQGQLKTDEVYGSGNLYSFEFREQDPRLIRFWSVDPLAVSYPGWSSYAFAQNRFIDGIDLEGLEYYRVRIGVDPSGHKSKIGIVNFTNLKNGYGSKGLGVEYVYEHYDKKGNLLKKESNLIKNLHGVYQGGDNPKQYWQNKENPDDDYSLDPIDETDKLAKQHDIDYDKENASGLSGVLSSETIPADDKYIEGANKIINKYERGGTDVVTDKPITKKTKEAAEFGKRGFNLAKPLKIYDKILKSNPDLQKPQPKY
;
A
#
# COMPACT_ATOMS: atom_id res chain seq x y z
N MET A 1 20.07 5.98 6.68
CA MET A 1 19.89 6.34 5.26
C MET A 1 19.76 7.86 5.20
N LEU A 2 20.70 8.58 4.58
CA LEU A 2 20.65 10.05 4.48
C LEU A 2 20.54 10.41 2.99
N ILE A 3 19.53 11.21 2.64
CA ILE A 3 19.32 11.73 1.28
C ILE A 3 19.65 13.21 1.34
N SER A 4 20.63 13.70 0.58
CA SER A 4 20.84 15.14 0.42
C SER A 4 19.94 15.69 -0.70
N ASN A 5 19.19 16.74 -0.39
CA ASN A 5 18.68 17.72 -1.37
C ASN A 5 19.46 19.00 -1.06
N HIS A 6 20.14 19.63 -2.02
CA HIS A 6 20.78 20.93 -1.75
C HIS A 6 20.29 22.04 -2.68
N LEU A 7 19.68 23.03 -2.04
CA LEU A 7 19.95 24.45 -2.24
C LEU A 7 21.12 24.81 -1.27
N PHE A 8 22.20 25.46 -1.72
CA PHE A 8 23.40 25.79 -0.92
C PHE A 8 23.26 27.12 -0.16
N ILE A 9 23.70 27.21 1.11
CA ILE A 9 24.43 28.37 1.71
C ILE A 9 25.42 27.90 2.82
N ASN A 10 26.61 28.51 2.84
CA ASN A 10 27.83 28.27 3.64
C ASN A 10 27.69 28.20 5.19
N TYR A 11 28.44 27.29 5.84
CA TYR A 11 28.87 27.46 7.25
C TYR A 11 30.18 26.72 7.58
N LYS A 12 31.08 27.39 8.34
CA LYS A 12 32.34 26.86 8.92
C LYS A 12 32.09 26.41 10.36
N ALA A 13 32.42 25.17 10.72
CA ALA A 13 32.22 24.64 12.07
C ALA A 13 33.36 25.02 13.05
N VAL A 14 32.98 25.22 14.31
CA VAL A 14 33.86 25.29 15.48
C VAL A 14 33.60 24.05 16.34
N GLY A 15 34.63 23.23 16.61
CA GLY A 15 34.63 22.20 17.66
C GLY A 15 34.57 20.74 17.18
N SER A 16 35.48 19.91 17.70
CA SER A 16 35.75 18.52 17.31
C SER A 16 35.25 17.49 18.34
N SER A 17 34.31 16.64 17.94
CA SER A 17 34.12 15.24 18.41
C SER A 17 33.01 14.59 17.57
N GLN A 18 33.41 13.84 16.54
CA GLN A 18 32.53 13.43 15.45
C GLN A 18 31.86 12.07 15.72
N PHE A 19 30.56 12.11 16.02
CA PHE A 19 29.58 11.11 15.59
C PHE A 19 28.41 11.80 14.86
N THR A 20 28.76 12.76 14.02
CA THR A 20 27.89 13.43 13.06
C THR A 20 28.58 13.30 11.72
N PRO A 21 27.97 12.64 10.71
CA PRO A 21 28.49 12.66 9.36
C PRO A 21 28.63 14.12 8.94
N GLY A 22 29.86 14.57 8.69
CA GLY A 22 30.14 15.87 8.11
C GLY A 22 29.39 16.03 6.78
N ASN A 23 29.26 17.27 6.34
CA ASN A 23 28.63 17.67 5.07
C ASN A 23 29.31 16.98 3.85
N TYR A 24 28.97 15.72 3.59
CA TYR A 24 29.63 14.83 2.60
C TYR A 24 28.63 14.27 1.57
N PHE A 25 27.69 15.06 1.04
CA PHE A 25 26.61 14.45 0.23
C PHE A 25 26.27 15.12 -1.10
N LEU A 26 27.23 15.76 -1.77
CA LEU A 26 27.19 15.86 -3.23
C LEU A 26 28.55 15.51 -3.81
N ALA A 27 28.53 14.52 -4.69
CA ALA A 27 29.62 14.31 -5.62
C ALA A 27 29.78 15.51 -6.54
N ASN A 28 30.94 16.17 -6.53
CA ASN A 28 31.23 17.43 -7.26
C ASN A 28 31.07 17.38 -8.80
N ASN A 29 30.48 16.31 -9.36
CA ASN A 29 30.51 16.01 -10.80
C ASN A 29 29.37 15.10 -11.27
N LEU A 30 28.27 15.00 -10.52
CA LEU A 30 27.04 14.47 -11.08
C LEU A 30 26.49 15.50 -12.06
N ASN A 31 26.83 15.40 -13.36
CA ASN A 31 26.17 16.12 -14.45
C ASN A 31 24.68 15.72 -14.46
N VAL A 32 23.91 16.31 -13.54
CA VAL A 32 22.52 16.03 -13.25
C VAL A 32 21.80 17.35 -13.47
N VAL A 33 20.99 17.38 -14.52
CA VAL A 33 20.15 18.54 -14.80
C VAL A 33 19.06 18.58 -13.73
N SER A 34 19.02 19.68 -12.98
CA SER A 34 17.90 19.94 -12.07
C SER A 34 16.62 20.04 -12.90
N LEU A 35 15.64 19.19 -12.61
CA LEU A 35 14.42 19.10 -13.42
C LEU A 35 13.39 20.19 -13.08
N TYR A 36 13.53 20.86 -11.93
CA TYR A 36 12.69 21.96 -11.40
C TYR A 36 11.15 21.75 -11.42
N ASN A 37 10.71 20.57 -11.83
CA ASN A 37 9.33 20.06 -11.80
C ASN A 37 9.08 19.16 -10.57
N GLY A 38 10.11 19.01 -9.73
CA GLY A 38 10.19 18.19 -8.52
C GLY A 38 10.29 16.69 -8.76
N ASN A 39 10.56 16.23 -9.98
CA ASN A 39 10.98 14.85 -10.21
C ASN A 39 12.37 14.65 -9.60
N ILE A 40 12.65 13.43 -9.14
CA ILE A 40 13.97 13.09 -8.61
C ILE A 40 14.90 12.80 -9.79
N SER A 41 15.92 13.64 -10.00
CA SER A 41 16.84 13.52 -11.12
C SER A 41 17.93 12.46 -10.91
N SER A 42 18.32 12.21 -9.65
CA SER A 42 19.30 11.18 -9.29
C SER A 42 19.19 10.76 -7.83
N THR A 43 19.65 9.55 -7.52
CA THR A 43 19.75 9.01 -6.15
C THR A 43 21.11 8.34 -5.93
N THR A 44 21.51 8.16 -4.68
CA THR A 44 22.67 7.34 -4.31
C THR A 44 22.26 6.41 -3.19
N THR A 45 22.57 5.12 -3.34
CA THR A 45 22.38 4.11 -2.29
C THR A 45 23.74 3.66 -1.77
N ALA A 46 23.85 3.64 -0.44
CA ALA A 46 25.04 3.21 0.27
C ALA A 46 24.59 2.30 1.42
N MET A 47 24.54 1.00 1.12
CA MET A 47 24.13 -0.04 2.05
C MET A 47 25.35 -0.89 2.37
N ASN A 48 25.66 -1.06 3.64
CA ASN A 48 26.78 -1.89 4.05
C ASN A 48 26.50 -3.35 3.62
N GLY A 49 27.50 -4.02 3.04
CA GLY A 49 27.35 -5.32 2.38
C GLY A 49 27.11 -5.25 0.86
N LEU A 50 26.84 -4.06 0.30
CA LEU A 50 26.69 -3.84 -1.14
C LEU A 50 27.62 -2.73 -1.63
N GLU A 51 28.03 -2.79 -2.90
CA GLU A 51 28.76 -1.68 -3.52
C GLU A 51 27.87 -0.44 -3.56
N LYS A 52 28.45 0.73 -3.25
CA LYS A 52 27.74 2.02 -3.33
C LYS A 52 27.44 2.32 -4.79
N ILE A 53 26.19 2.66 -5.09
CA ILE A 53 25.74 2.90 -6.47
C ILE A 53 24.91 4.17 -6.55
N GLY A 54 25.07 4.91 -7.65
CA GLY A 54 24.24 6.05 -8.00
C GLY A 54 23.26 5.67 -9.10
N PHE A 55 22.12 6.36 -9.18
CA PHE A 55 21.19 6.25 -10.30
C PHE A 55 20.85 7.63 -10.82
N LYS A 56 20.75 7.76 -12.14
CA LYS A 56 20.20 8.95 -12.83
C LYS A 56 18.90 8.56 -13.52
N TYR A 57 17.93 9.45 -13.47
CA TYR A 57 16.59 9.21 -14.01
C TYR A 57 16.25 10.19 -15.14
N GLN A 58 15.56 9.68 -16.15
CA GLN A 58 15.00 10.46 -17.25
C GLN A 58 13.49 10.27 -17.29
N TYR A 59 12.77 11.33 -17.61
CA TYR A 59 11.30 11.35 -17.61
C TYR A 59 10.77 11.96 -18.91
N ASP A 60 9.54 11.62 -19.25
CA ASP A 60 8.81 12.30 -20.33
C ASP A 60 8.11 13.59 -19.86
N GLN A 61 7.38 14.24 -20.75
CA GLN A 61 6.65 15.48 -20.47
C GLN A 61 5.51 15.31 -19.44
N LEU A 62 5.00 14.08 -19.28
CA LEU A 62 4.00 13.73 -18.26
C LEU A 62 4.65 13.30 -16.94
N ASN A 63 5.98 13.40 -16.85
CA ASN A 63 6.83 12.99 -15.73
C ASN A 63 6.84 11.48 -15.48
N ARG A 64 6.51 10.67 -16.48
CA ARG A 64 6.62 9.20 -16.39
C ARG A 64 8.07 8.80 -16.59
N LEU A 65 8.53 7.78 -15.87
CA LEU A 65 9.93 7.33 -15.94
C LEU A 65 10.24 6.75 -17.32
N MET A 66 11.22 7.31 -18.04
CA MET A 66 11.68 6.78 -19.33
C MET A 66 12.94 5.93 -19.20
N ALA A 67 13.87 6.31 -18.32
CA ALA A 67 15.09 5.56 -18.11
C ALA A 67 15.68 5.75 -16.71
N SER A 68 16.38 4.73 -16.23
CA SER A 68 17.24 4.76 -15.05
C SER A 68 18.62 4.21 -15.43
N VAL A 69 19.69 4.95 -15.18
CA VAL A 69 21.07 4.55 -15.47
C VAL A 69 21.89 4.52 -14.19
N ALA A 70 22.60 3.42 -13.96
CA ALA A 70 23.48 3.30 -12.81
C ALA A 70 24.80 4.08 -13.00
N LEU A 71 25.39 4.46 -11.88
CA LEU A 71 26.70 5.08 -11.75
C LEU A 71 27.51 4.23 -10.77
N ASN A 72 28.69 3.78 -11.17
CA ASN A 72 29.64 3.11 -10.30
C ASN A 72 30.90 3.97 -10.08
N GLY A 73 31.84 3.47 -9.29
CA GLY A 73 33.12 4.15 -9.11
C GLY A 73 33.01 5.44 -8.30
N LEU A 74 32.30 5.38 -7.17
CA LEU A 74 32.32 6.46 -6.17
C LEU A 74 33.75 6.60 -5.62
N ASP A 75 34.39 7.71 -5.92
CA ASP A 75 35.58 8.16 -5.21
C ASP A 75 35.16 8.69 -3.84
N THR A 76 35.38 7.86 -2.82
CA THR A 76 35.04 8.18 -1.43
C THR A 76 35.98 9.21 -0.81
N MET A 77 37.19 9.40 -1.35
CA MET A 77 38.14 10.38 -0.81
C MET A 77 37.77 11.79 -1.23
N ASN A 78 37.46 11.97 -2.52
CA ASN A 78 37.06 13.28 -3.05
C ASN A 78 35.55 13.51 -2.98
N ASN A 79 34.80 12.51 -2.48
CA ASN A 79 33.35 12.46 -2.52
C ASN A 79 32.88 12.86 -3.92
N SER A 80 33.16 12.03 -4.93
CA SER A 80 32.80 12.31 -6.32
C SER A 80 32.52 11.02 -7.09
N TRP A 81 31.62 11.04 -8.07
CA TRP A 81 31.43 9.91 -8.97
C TRP A 81 32.38 10.05 -10.15
N ASN A 82 33.17 9.02 -10.42
CA ASN A 82 33.88 8.90 -11.69
C ASN A 82 32.79 8.77 -12.77
N GLN A 83 32.61 9.79 -13.61
CA GLN A 83 31.36 10.08 -14.34
C GLN A 83 30.97 9.10 -15.47
N ASN A 84 31.11 7.79 -15.32
CA ASN A 84 30.75 6.85 -16.37
C ASN A 84 29.42 6.18 -16.03
N PRO A 85 28.30 6.59 -16.66
CA PRO A 85 27.10 5.77 -16.63
C PRO A 85 27.47 4.36 -17.08
N VAL A 86 27.10 3.37 -16.28
CA VAL A 86 27.29 1.98 -16.64
C VAL A 86 25.98 1.41 -17.17
N THR A 87 26.13 0.39 -17.99
CA THR A 87 25.00 -0.34 -18.55
C THR A 87 24.33 -1.24 -17.52
N ASP A 88 25.02 -1.56 -16.42
CA ASP A 88 24.51 -2.42 -15.37
C ASP A 88 23.26 -1.82 -14.74
N TYR A 89 22.28 -2.66 -14.45
CA TYR A 89 21.01 -2.25 -13.82
C TYR A 89 20.21 -1.18 -14.59
N HIS A 90 20.59 -0.89 -15.84
CA HIS A 90 19.91 0.08 -16.68
C HIS A 90 18.47 -0.35 -16.94
N THR A 91 17.53 0.58 -16.79
CA THR A 91 16.11 0.36 -17.08
C THR A 91 15.67 1.35 -18.15
N LYS A 92 14.93 0.90 -19.16
CA LYS A 92 14.32 1.77 -20.18
C LYS A 92 12.88 1.37 -20.46
N LEU A 93 12.01 2.36 -20.46
CA LEU A 93 10.57 2.20 -20.60
C LEU A 93 10.04 3.02 -21.77
N LYS A 94 8.99 2.51 -22.42
CA LYS A 94 8.17 3.24 -23.39
C LYS A 94 6.71 3.04 -23.05
N TYR A 95 5.90 4.05 -23.36
CA TYR A 95 4.47 4.04 -23.08
C TYR A 95 3.66 4.43 -24.30
N ASP A 96 2.40 4.00 -24.33
CA ASP A 96 1.40 4.63 -25.18
C ASP A 96 0.90 5.95 -24.57
N ALA A 97 -0.07 6.57 -25.25
CA ALA A 97 -0.66 7.84 -24.82
C ALA A 97 -1.45 7.72 -23.50
N MET A 98 -2.01 6.54 -23.18
CA MET A 98 -2.76 6.28 -21.95
C MET A 98 -1.86 5.77 -20.81
N GLY A 99 -0.58 5.55 -21.07
CA GLY A 99 0.37 5.07 -20.05
C GLY A 99 0.42 3.55 -19.90
N ASN A 100 -0.10 2.77 -20.85
CA ASN A 100 0.31 1.36 -20.92
C ASN A 100 1.79 1.28 -21.30
N ILE A 101 2.54 0.42 -20.61
CA ILE A 101 3.93 0.13 -20.97
C ILE A 101 3.94 -0.63 -22.30
N LEU A 102 4.69 -0.17 -23.28
CA LEU A 102 4.87 -0.83 -24.58
C LEU A 102 6.14 -1.68 -24.63
N SER A 103 7.18 -1.25 -23.92
CA SER A 103 8.44 -2.00 -23.83
C SER A 103 9.16 -1.72 -22.52
N LEU A 104 9.80 -2.73 -21.96
CA LEU A 104 10.70 -2.63 -20.81
C LEU A 104 12.01 -3.35 -21.12
N ASN A 105 13.12 -2.61 -21.10
CA ASN A 105 14.45 -3.22 -21.16
C ASN A 105 15.10 -3.06 -19.79
N ARG A 106 15.58 -4.17 -19.21
CA ARG A 106 16.38 -4.16 -17.99
C ARG A 106 17.68 -4.91 -18.22
N ASN A 107 18.76 -4.32 -17.73
CA ASN A 107 20.05 -5.00 -17.62
C ASN A 107 20.27 -5.43 -16.18
N ALA A 108 21.02 -6.51 -15.97
CA ALA A 108 21.62 -6.87 -14.69
C ALA A 108 23.13 -6.57 -14.78
N THR A 109 23.98 -7.58 -14.64
CA THR A 109 25.46 -7.47 -14.63
C THR A 109 26.07 -8.47 -15.58
N SER A 110 25.92 -9.77 -15.30
CA SER A 110 26.50 -10.85 -16.09
C SER A 110 25.61 -12.10 -16.08
N PRO A 111 24.97 -12.47 -17.20
CA PRO A 111 24.97 -11.77 -18.49
C PRO A 111 24.27 -10.40 -18.42
N LEU A 112 24.74 -9.41 -19.18
CA LEU A 112 24.28 -8.03 -19.02
C LEU A 112 22.78 -7.83 -19.27
N ALA A 113 22.25 -8.40 -20.35
CA ALA A 113 20.83 -8.27 -20.70
C ALA A 113 20.00 -9.24 -19.84
N MET A 114 19.03 -8.69 -19.11
CA MET A 114 18.06 -9.46 -18.33
C MET A 114 16.75 -9.53 -19.08
N ASP A 115 16.15 -8.37 -19.37
CA ASP A 115 14.91 -8.32 -20.13
C ASP A 115 14.99 -7.41 -21.35
N LYS A 116 14.24 -7.80 -22.38
CA LYS A 116 13.85 -6.94 -23.49
C LYS A 116 12.39 -7.21 -23.85
N LEU A 117 11.52 -6.84 -22.92
CA LEU A 117 10.09 -7.10 -22.94
C LEU A 117 9.36 -6.23 -23.96
N GLY A 118 8.50 -6.87 -24.77
CA GLY A 118 7.47 -6.26 -25.60
C GLY A 118 6.09 -6.59 -25.05
N TYR A 119 5.27 -5.58 -24.77
CA TYR A 119 3.94 -5.76 -24.15
C TYR A 119 2.86 -5.78 -25.24
N HIS A 120 2.06 -6.84 -25.26
CA HIS A 120 1.00 -7.02 -26.25
C HIS A 120 -0.37 -6.99 -25.57
N TYR A 121 -1.22 -6.05 -25.97
CA TYR A 121 -2.51 -5.79 -25.33
C TYR A 121 -3.67 -6.32 -26.17
N TYR A 122 -4.73 -6.74 -25.51
CA TYR A 122 -5.99 -6.99 -26.18
C TYR A 122 -6.50 -5.71 -26.88
N PRO A 123 -6.96 -5.79 -28.14
CA PRO A 123 -7.41 -4.63 -28.89
C PRO A 123 -8.45 -3.78 -28.15
N ASN A 124 -8.25 -2.47 -28.15
CA ASN A 124 -9.15 -1.48 -27.51
C ASN A 124 -9.31 -1.64 -25.99
N THR A 125 -8.34 -2.24 -25.31
CA THR A 125 -8.34 -2.35 -23.85
C THR A 125 -6.97 -2.07 -23.25
N ASN A 126 -6.91 -1.91 -21.93
CA ASN A 126 -5.65 -1.84 -21.18
C ASN A 126 -5.22 -3.21 -20.64
N ARG A 127 -5.85 -4.31 -21.06
CA ARG A 127 -5.56 -5.68 -20.58
C ARG A 127 -4.39 -6.26 -21.36
N LEU A 128 -3.36 -6.70 -20.65
CA LEU A 128 -2.17 -7.30 -21.23
C LEU A 128 -2.50 -8.74 -21.63
N GLU A 129 -2.25 -9.14 -22.88
CA GLU A 129 -2.50 -10.48 -23.40
C GLU A 129 -1.27 -11.38 -23.21
N TYR A 130 -0.08 -10.89 -23.53
CA TYR A 130 1.20 -11.59 -23.35
C TYR A 130 2.39 -10.63 -23.42
N VAL A 131 3.56 -11.12 -23.05
CA VAL A 131 4.83 -10.41 -23.16
C VAL A 131 5.81 -11.25 -23.99
N THR A 132 6.50 -10.61 -24.94
CA THR A 132 7.65 -11.24 -25.62
C THR A 132 8.94 -10.83 -24.95
N ASP A 133 9.92 -11.73 -24.85
CA ASP A 133 11.29 -11.39 -24.48
C ASP A 133 12.29 -11.91 -25.52
N SER A 134 13.19 -11.04 -25.96
CA SER A 134 14.26 -11.42 -26.89
C SER A 134 15.59 -11.74 -26.19
N VAL A 135 15.61 -11.76 -24.86
CA VAL A 135 16.74 -12.24 -24.06
C VAL A 135 16.60 -13.75 -23.79
N PRO A 136 17.68 -14.54 -23.83
CA PRO A 136 17.60 -15.97 -23.52
C PRO A 136 17.18 -16.25 -22.08
N SER A 137 16.21 -17.15 -21.88
CA SER A 137 15.70 -17.54 -20.55
C SER A 137 16.71 -18.23 -19.64
N SER A 138 17.84 -18.69 -20.17
CA SER A 138 18.93 -19.21 -19.35
C SER A 138 19.71 -18.12 -18.60
N ASN A 139 19.51 -16.85 -18.94
CA ASN A 139 20.25 -15.74 -18.36
C ASN A 139 19.85 -15.50 -16.91
N TYR A 140 18.54 -15.43 -16.66
CA TYR A 140 17.93 -15.18 -15.36
C TYR A 140 16.65 -16.00 -15.27
N GLY A 141 16.33 -16.51 -14.08
CA GLY A 141 15.13 -17.34 -13.85
C GLY A 141 14.14 -16.70 -12.87
N VAL A 142 14.29 -15.39 -12.63
CA VAL A 142 13.50 -14.63 -11.64
C VAL A 142 12.70 -13.49 -12.29
N ASP A 143 12.84 -13.34 -13.59
CA ASP A 143 12.26 -12.37 -14.51
C ASP A 143 11.13 -13.01 -15.36
N ILE A 144 10.78 -12.38 -16.49
CA ILE A 144 9.72 -12.83 -17.39
C ILE A 144 10.36 -13.21 -18.72
N ASP A 145 10.23 -14.47 -19.09
CA ASP A 145 10.69 -15.00 -20.38
C ASP A 145 9.66 -14.81 -21.49
N ASP A 146 10.05 -15.16 -22.72
CA ASP A 146 9.18 -15.09 -23.90
C ASP A 146 7.89 -15.93 -23.72
N GLN A 147 6.74 -15.27 -23.86
CA GLN A 147 5.43 -15.88 -23.70
C GLN A 147 4.70 -16.03 -25.04
N ASN A 148 3.88 -17.06 -25.16
CA ASN A 148 2.99 -17.22 -26.30
C ASN A 148 1.78 -16.27 -26.21
N PRO A 149 1.19 -15.88 -27.36
CA PRO A 149 -0.09 -15.17 -27.36
C PRO A 149 -1.17 -15.91 -26.57
N GLY A 150 -1.95 -15.16 -25.78
CA GLY A 150 -2.99 -15.72 -24.90
C GLY A 150 -2.51 -16.15 -23.51
N ASN A 151 -1.31 -15.74 -23.09
CA ASN A 151 -0.76 -16.06 -21.77
C ASN A 151 -1.67 -15.63 -20.60
N TYR A 152 -2.19 -14.40 -20.66
CA TYR A 152 -3.03 -13.82 -19.60
C TYR A 152 -4.49 -13.76 -20.01
N ASP A 153 -5.38 -14.26 -19.14
CA ASP A 153 -6.85 -14.09 -19.29
C ASP A 153 -7.42 -13.27 -18.13
N TYR A 154 -8.62 -12.73 -18.33
CA TYR A 154 -9.29 -11.87 -17.36
C TYR A 154 -10.79 -12.17 -17.24
N THR A 155 -11.35 -11.83 -16.08
CA THR A 155 -12.80 -11.73 -15.91
C THR A 155 -13.39 -10.62 -16.79
N ALA A 156 -14.72 -10.61 -16.94
CA ALA A 156 -15.43 -9.58 -17.68
C ALA A 156 -15.23 -8.17 -17.09
N ILE A 157 -14.90 -8.06 -15.80
CA ILE A 157 -14.59 -6.79 -15.12
C ILE A 157 -13.09 -6.48 -15.06
N GLY A 158 -12.25 -7.33 -15.66
CA GLY A 158 -10.82 -7.05 -15.84
C GLY A 158 -9.92 -7.50 -14.69
N GLU A 159 -10.32 -8.50 -13.93
CA GLU A 159 -9.43 -9.14 -12.94
C GLU A 159 -8.68 -10.30 -13.59
N LEU A 160 -7.37 -10.43 -13.36
CA LEU A 160 -6.55 -11.50 -13.92
C LEU A 160 -7.06 -12.87 -13.45
N THR A 161 -7.25 -13.82 -14.37
CA THR A 161 -7.70 -15.18 -14.07
C THR A 161 -6.70 -16.25 -14.41
N LYS A 162 -5.74 -15.97 -15.29
CA LYS A 162 -4.77 -16.94 -15.80
C LYS A 162 -3.43 -16.28 -16.07
N ASP A 163 -2.36 -17.02 -15.86
CA ASP A 163 -0.99 -16.71 -16.29
C ASP A 163 -0.31 -18.02 -16.66
N GLU A 164 -0.33 -18.36 -17.95
CA GLU A 164 0.06 -19.67 -18.47
C GLU A 164 1.56 -19.97 -18.25
N SER A 165 2.43 -18.99 -18.51
CA SER A 165 3.89 -19.13 -18.31
C SER A 165 4.27 -19.42 -16.86
N GLU A 166 3.37 -19.10 -15.92
CA GLU A 166 3.57 -19.30 -14.49
C GLU A 166 2.80 -20.51 -13.95
N ASP A 167 2.23 -21.33 -14.83
CA ASP A 167 1.34 -22.46 -14.51
C ASP A 167 0.10 -22.06 -13.69
N ILE A 168 -0.39 -20.82 -13.82
CA ILE A 168 -1.61 -20.38 -13.11
C ILE A 168 -2.83 -20.68 -13.99
N ALA A 169 -3.50 -21.78 -13.66
CA ALA A 169 -4.71 -22.23 -14.33
C ALA A 169 -5.93 -21.35 -13.99
N GLU A 170 -6.03 -20.89 -12.74
CA GLU A 170 -7.18 -20.10 -12.27
C GLU A 170 -6.80 -19.21 -11.07
N ILE A 171 -7.23 -17.95 -11.13
CA ILE A 171 -7.29 -17.05 -9.98
C ILE A 171 -8.77 -16.78 -9.67
N GLU A 172 -9.22 -17.26 -8.51
CA GLU A 172 -10.57 -16.97 -8.00
C GLU A 172 -10.55 -15.66 -7.22
N TRP A 173 -11.45 -14.74 -7.56
CA TRP A 173 -11.67 -13.50 -6.83
C TRP A 173 -12.94 -13.59 -5.98
N ASN A 174 -12.97 -12.87 -4.85
CA ASN A 174 -14.20 -12.68 -4.10
C ASN A 174 -15.00 -11.47 -4.64
N VAL A 175 -16.25 -11.31 -4.17
CA VAL A 175 -17.13 -10.21 -4.61
C VAL A 175 -16.65 -8.81 -4.24
N TYR A 176 -15.59 -8.70 -3.44
CA TYR A 176 -14.96 -7.45 -3.03
C TYR A 176 -13.67 -7.16 -3.82
N GLY A 177 -13.39 -7.93 -4.87
CA GLY A 177 -12.20 -7.75 -5.71
C GLY A 177 -10.88 -8.15 -5.04
N LYS A 178 -10.91 -9.12 -4.11
CA LYS A 178 -9.69 -9.69 -3.49
C LYS A 178 -9.44 -11.12 -3.98
N VAL A 179 -8.17 -11.48 -4.17
CA VAL A 179 -7.75 -12.84 -4.55
C VAL A 179 -8.12 -13.84 -3.45
N LYS A 180 -9.02 -14.75 -3.75
CA LYS A 180 -9.48 -15.80 -2.82
C LYS A 180 -8.63 -17.07 -2.96
N LYS A 181 -8.30 -17.48 -4.18
CA LYS A 181 -7.54 -18.69 -4.45
C LYS A 181 -6.71 -18.55 -5.71
N ILE A 182 -5.51 -19.12 -5.71
CA ILE A 182 -4.66 -19.30 -6.90
C ILE A 182 -4.47 -20.81 -7.06
N LYS A 183 -4.97 -21.35 -8.18
CA LYS A 183 -4.79 -22.74 -8.58
C LYS A 183 -3.71 -22.83 -9.63
N ARG A 184 -2.92 -23.90 -9.52
CA ARG A 184 -1.91 -24.22 -10.52
C ARG A 184 -2.41 -25.29 -11.47
N ASP A 185 -1.77 -25.42 -12.63
CA ASP A 185 -1.96 -26.58 -13.48
C ASP A 185 -1.61 -27.87 -12.74
N ALA A 186 -2.30 -28.96 -13.06
CA ALA A 186 -2.23 -30.23 -12.31
C ALA A 186 -0.81 -30.81 -12.20
N SER A 187 0.07 -30.51 -13.15
CA SER A 187 1.46 -30.95 -13.18
C SER A 187 2.46 -29.95 -12.58
N SER A 188 2.01 -28.75 -12.19
CA SER A 188 2.91 -27.72 -11.70
C SER A 188 3.51 -28.13 -10.34
N PRO A 189 4.83 -27.96 -10.14
CA PRO A 189 5.45 -28.14 -8.83
C PRO A 189 5.21 -26.94 -7.90
N LYS A 190 4.66 -25.82 -8.40
CA LYS A 190 4.44 -24.60 -7.63
C LYS A 190 3.25 -24.78 -6.68
N PRO A 191 3.24 -24.09 -5.53
CA PRO A 191 2.12 -24.20 -4.59
C PRO A 191 0.84 -23.53 -5.10
N GLU A 192 -0.30 -24.10 -4.70
CA GLU A 192 -1.58 -23.37 -4.69
C GLU A 192 -1.67 -22.49 -3.44
N LEU A 193 -2.45 -21.41 -3.53
CA LEU A 193 -2.66 -20.47 -2.43
C LEU A 193 -4.14 -20.26 -2.16
N GLU A 194 -4.53 -20.23 -0.89
CA GLU A 194 -5.88 -19.84 -0.45
C GLU A 194 -5.79 -18.69 0.55
N PHE A 195 -6.61 -17.67 0.36
CA PHE A 195 -6.66 -16.49 1.21
C PHE A 195 -8.04 -16.34 1.86
N ARG A 196 -8.05 -15.77 3.06
CA ARG A 196 -9.30 -15.35 3.73
C ARG A 196 -9.15 -13.92 4.22
N TYR A 197 -10.28 -13.23 4.23
CA TYR A 197 -10.37 -11.82 4.58
C TYR A 197 -11.44 -11.60 5.65
N ASP A 198 -11.27 -10.58 6.48
CA ASP A 198 -12.32 -10.13 7.39
C ASP A 198 -13.39 -9.30 6.64
N GLY A 199 -14.43 -8.88 7.36
CA GLY A 199 -15.53 -8.10 6.80
C GLY A 199 -15.15 -6.71 6.28
N MET A 200 -13.90 -6.30 6.41
CA MET A 200 -13.42 -5.03 5.84
C MET A 200 -12.40 -5.21 4.72
N GLY A 201 -12.10 -6.47 4.35
CA GLY A 201 -11.14 -6.76 3.30
C GLY A 201 -9.69 -6.90 3.77
N ASN A 202 -9.40 -6.91 5.08
CA ASN A 202 -8.05 -7.22 5.54
C ASN A 202 -7.79 -8.73 5.43
N ARG A 203 -6.63 -9.13 4.89
CA ARG A 203 -6.22 -10.54 4.86
C ARG A 203 -6.00 -11.06 6.29
N VAL A 204 -6.72 -12.12 6.67
CA VAL A 204 -6.67 -12.79 7.98
C VAL A 204 -5.99 -14.15 7.94
N SER A 205 -5.92 -14.80 6.78
CA SER A 205 -5.10 -16.00 6.61
C SER A 205 -4.58 -16.18 5.19
N LYS A 206 -3.41 -16.80 5.08
CA LYS A 206 -2.83 -17.34 3.84
C LYS A 206 -2.51 -18.80 4.06
N LYS A 207 -3.00 -19.67 3.19
CA LYS A 207 -2.70 -21.10 3.21
C LYS A 207 -1.92 -21.46 1.94
N VAL A 208 -0.79 -22.13 2.13
CA VAL A 208 0.10 -22.61 1.08
C VAL A 208 -0.07 -24.12 0.99
N ILE A 209 -0.42 -24.61 -0.20
CA ILE A 209 -0.67 -26.02 -0.48
C ILE A 209 0.39 -26.47 -1.49
N THR A 210 1.29 -27.36 -1.07
CA THR A 210 2.28 -27.97 -1.96
C THR A 210 1.84 -29.41 -2.30
N THR A 211 2.50 -30.01 -3.29
CA THR A 211 2.22 -31.40 -3.69
C THR A 211 2.79 -32.43 -2.72
N LEU A 212 3.84 -32.09 -1.96
CA LEU A 212 4.60 -33.01 -1.13
C LEU A 212 4.45 -32.77 0.38
N ASP A 213 4.10 -31.55 0.80
CA ASP A 213 4.00 -31.19 2.22
C ASP A 213 2.55 -30.96 2.64
N LEU A 214 2.31 -31.10 3.94
CA LEU A 214 1.03 -30.72 4.51
C LEU A 214 0.81 -29.21 4.41
N PRO A 215 -0.43 -28.77 4.08
CA PRO A 215 -0.72 -27.35 3.89
C PRO A 215 -0.34 -26.49 5.09
N GLN A 216 0.43 -25.45 4.83
CA GLN A 216 0.88 -24.49 5.85
C GLN A 216 -0.07 -23.30 5.87
N THR A 217 -0.62 -22.95 7.04
CA THR A 217 -1.51 -21.78 7.18
C THR A 217 -0.88 -20.74 8.09
N VAL A 218 -0.78 -19.51 7.60
CA VAL A 218 -0.39 -18.33 8.37
C VAL A 218 -1.63 -17.51 8.65
N TYR A 219 -1.85 -17.19 9.92
CA TYR A 219 -2.91 -16.31 10.41
C TYR A 219 -2.34 -14.94 10.75
N TYR A 220 -3.05 -13.88 10.35
CA TYR A 220 -2.68 -12.50 10.59
C TYR A 220 -3.60 -11.94 11.68
N VAL A 221 -3.04 -11.69 12.86
CA VAL A 221 -3.74 -11.03 13.97
C VAL A 221 -3.56 -9.53 13.83
N ARG A 222 -4.66 -8.79 13.86
CA ARG A 222 -4.69 -7.35 13.60
C ARG A 222 -5.31 -6.56 14.74
N ASP A 223 -4.97 -5.28 14.82
CA ASP A 223 -5.64 -4.33 15.70
C ASP A 223 -7.00 -3.85 15.13
N ALA A 224 -7.64 -2.95 15.85
CA ALA A 224 -8.93 -2.37 15.46
C ALA A 224 -8.83 -1.37 14.29
N GLN A 225 -7.63 -1.04 13.82
CA GLN A 225 -7.37 -0.18 12.68
C GLN A 225 -6.99 -0.98 11.44
N GLY A 226 -6.74 -2.29 11.58
CA GLY A 226 -6.35 -3.19 10.51
C GLY A 226 -4.85 -3.46 10.44
N ASN A 227 -4.02 -2.87 11.32
CA ASN A 227 -2.58 -3.11 11.32
C ASN A 227 -2.25 -4.53 11.82
N ILE A 228 -1.26 -5.19 11.21
CA ILE A 228 -0.82 -6.53 11.63
C ILE A 228 -0.05 -6.43 12.94
N LEU A 229 -0.53 -7.07 14.00
CA LEU A 229 0.17 -7.14 15.28
C LEU A 229 1.07 -8.37 15.37
N ALA A 230 0.63 -9.50 14.81
CA ALA A 230 1.37 -10.76 14.88
C ALA A 230 0.96 -11.72 13.75
N THR A 231 1.86 -12.64 13.41
CA THR A 231 1.55 -13.80 12.57
C THR A 231 1.73 -15.11 13.32
N TYR A 232 0.77 -16.01 13.14
CA TYR A 232 0.82 -17.36 13.69
C TYR A 232 0.83 -18.37 12.57
N ARG A 233 1.76 -19.32 12.61
CA ARG A 233 1.82 -20.45 11.68
C ARG A 233 1.21 -21.67 12.34
N LEU A 234 0.24 -22.30 11.69
CA LEU A 234 -0.31 -23.58 12.11
C LEU A 234 0.56 -24.70 11.57
N ASN A 235 1.08 -25.56 12.46
CA ASN A 235 1.65 -26.84 12.09
C ASN A 235 0.52 -27.90 12.06
N PRO A 236 0.10 -28.36 10.87
CA PRO A 236 -1.03 -29.26 10.72
C PRO A 236 -0.78 -30.66 11.32
N MET A 237 0.47 -31.10 11.47
CA MET A 237 0.79 -32.42 12.03
C MET A 237 0.61 -32.48 13.55
N ALA A 238 0.90 -31.37 14.23
CA ALA A 238 0.96 -31.33 15.68
C ALA A 238 -0.23 -30.61 16.32
N SER A 239 -1.16 -30.06 15.52
CA SER A 239 -2.20 -29.12 16.00
C SER A 239 -1.60 -28.01 16.88
N GLU A 240 -0.40 -27.56 16.51
CA GLU A 240 0.42 -26.61 17.26
C GLU A 240 0.45 -25.29 16.49
N PHE A 241 0.30 -24.18 17.22
CA PHE A 241 0.52 -22.85 16.65
C PHE A 241 1.90 -22.34 17.03
N GLU A 242 2.62 -21.82 16.07
CA GLU A 242 3.85 -21.07 16.29
C GLU A 242 3.57 -19.58 16.12
N LEU A 243 3.80 -18.78 17.16
CA LEU A 243 3.92 -17.34 17.01
C LEU A 243 5.23 -17.08 16.25
N GLU A 244 5.07 -16.79 14.97
CA GLU A 244 6.18 -16.58 14.04
C GLU A 244 6.77 -15.19 14.29
N GLU A 245 5.93 -14.16 14.20
CA GLU A 245 6.36 -12.77 14.33
C GLU A 245 5.41 -11.92 15.16
N GLN A 246 5.96 -10.92 15.82
CA GLN A 246 5.23 -9.79 16.39
C GLN A 246 5.76 -8.50 15.80
N VAL A 247 4.87 -7.62 15.35
CA VAL A 247 5.26 -6.37 14.71
C VAL A 247 5.59 -5.31 15.76
N ILE A 248 6.62 -4.51 15.47
CA ILE A 248 7.07 -3.39 16.30
C ILE A 248 6.57 -2.11 15.64
N TYR A 249 5.79 -1.32 16.38
CA TYR A 249 5.25 -0.05 15.90
C TYR A 249 5.81 1.13 16.69
N GLY A 250 6.01 2.24 15.98
CA GLY A 250 6.07 3.60 16.53
C GLY A 250 4.86 4.39 16.00
N SER A 251 5.12 5.51 15.31
CA SER A 251 4.10 6.16 14.48
C SER A 251 3.80 5.38 13.18
N GLN A 252 4.72 4.53 12.76
CA GLN A 252 4.61 3.60 11.63
C GLN A 252 5.28 2.27 11.99
N ARG A 253 5.18 1.27 11.12
CA ARG A 253 5.89 0.00 11.32
C ARG A 253 7.40 0.23 11.36
N LEU A 254 8.07 -0.31 12.36
CA LEU A 254 9.53 -0.19 12.55
C LEU A 254 10.26 -1.51 12.30
N GLY A 255 9.54 -2.63 12.29
CA GLY A 255 10.13 -3.95 12.17
C GLY A 255 9.29 -5.04 12.82
N VAL A 256 9.92 -6.19 13.08
CA VAL A 256 9.30 -7.35 13.76
C VAL A 256 10.24 -8.01 14.77
N ILE A 257 9.66 -8.77 15.69
CA ILE A 257 10.35 -9.72 16.56
C ILE A 257 10.04 -11.12 16.03
N LYS A 258 11.06 -11.86 15.60
CA LYS A 258 10.95 -13.30 15.31
C LYS A 258 10.85 -14.04 16.64
N ARG A 259 9.69 -14.62 16.94
CA ARG A 259 9.42 -15.26 18.24
C ARG A 259 9.68 -16.76 18.20
N ASN A 260 9.31 -17.41 17.10
CA ASN A 260 9.37 -18.86 16.91
C ASN A 260 8.89 -19.65 18.13
N LYS A 261 7.83 -19.13 18.78
CA LYS A 261 7.34 -19.67 20.05
C LYS A 261 6.14 -20.55 19.77
N LYS A 262 6.23 -21.80 20.19
CA LYS A 262 5.20 -22.80 19.98
C LYS A 262 4.17 -22.84 21.11
N PHE A 263 2.92 -23.10 20.75
CA PHE A 263 1.76 -23.18 21.63
C PHE A 263 0.95 -24.43 21.30
N ILE A 264 0.67 -25.23 22.34
CA ILE A 264 -0.21 -26.38 22.25
C ILE A 264 -1.64 -25.88 22.46
N VAL A 265 -2.57 -26.28 21.58
CA VAL A 265 -4.00 -26.02 21.77
C VAL A 265 -4.53 -26.93 22.88
N GLN A 266 -4.87 -26.35 24.04
CA GLN A 266 -5.66 -27.05 25.05
C GLN A 266 -7.13 -26.69 24.84
N GLN A 267 -7.95 -27.69 24.50
CA GLN A 267 -9.39 -27.52 24.42
C GLN A 267 -9.94 -27.57 25.85
N GLU A 268 -10.54 -26.48 26.35
CA GLU A 268 -11.26 -26.55 27.62
C GLU A 268 -12.46 -27.49 27.46
N GLY A 269 -12.36 -28.69 28.03
CA GLY A 269 -13.49 -29.58 28.16
C GLY A 269 -14.53 -28.93 29.08
N ARG A 270 -15.65 -28.46 28.51
CA ARG A 270 -16.79 -28.02 29.30
C ARG A 270 -17.45 -29.24 29.95
N ILE A 271 -17.02 -29.59 31.17
CA ILE A 271 -17.76 -30.53 32.01
C ILE A 271 -18.96 -29.74 32.60
N PRO A 272 -20.21 -30.12 32.32
CA PRO A 272 -21.37 -29.43 32.89
C PRO A 272 -21.36 -29.58 34.42
N GLY A 273 -21.22 -28.47 35.15
CA GLY A 273 -21.36 -28.42 36.61
C GLY A 273 -20.16 -27.94 37.43
N LEU A 274 -19.03 -27.56 36.81
CA LEU A 274 -17.88 -27.02 37.56
C LEU A 274 -17.72 -25.52 37.35
N THR A 275 -17.84 -24.76 38.45
CA THR A 275 -17.56 -23.32 38.51
C THR A 275 -16.05 -23.05 38.40
N PHE A 276 -15.69 -22.00 37.67
CA PHE A 276 -14.32 -21.53 37.45
C PHE A 276 -13.53 -21.44 38.77
N GLY A 277 -12.38 -22.12 38.83
CA GLY A 277 -11.45 -22.07 39.97
C GLY A 277 -10.88 -23.42 40.43
N THR A 278 -11.32 -24.55 39.88
CA THR A 278 -10.78 -25.87 40.29
C THR A 278 -9.83 -26.41 39.22
N ILE A 279 -8.53 -26.47 39.53
CA ILE A 279 -7.53 -27.21 38.75
C ILE A 279 -7.90 -28.70 38.86
N ILE A 280 -8.35 -29.29 37.76
CA ILE A 280 -8.58 -30.75 37.69
C ILE A 280 -7.22 -31.41 37.53
N GLY A 281 -6.71 -31.99 38.62
CA GLY A 281 -5.64 -32.97 38.56
C GLY A 281 -6.09 -34.18 37.73
N ILE A 282 -5.27 -34.57 36.76
CA ILE A 282 -5.42 -35.80 35.99
C ILE A 282 -5.49 -36.99 36.98
N PRO A 283 -6.43 -37.94 36.86
CA PRO A 283 -6.42 -39.12 37.70
C PRO A 283 -5.20 -39.98 37.34
N ILE A 284 -4.30 -40.12 38.31
CA ILE A 284 -3.06 -40.88 38.20
C ILE A 284 -3.40 -42.35 38.52
N GLY A 285 -3.14 -43.24 37.57
CA GLY A 285 -3.03 -44.67 37.86
C GLY A 285 -1.91 -44.91 38.87
N SER A 286 -2.28 -45.50 40.00
CA SER A 286 -1.47 -46.08 41.08
C SER A 286 0.05 -46.16 40.88
N GLY A 287 0.80 -45.50 41.77
CA GLY A 287 2.14 -45.98 42.18
C GLY A 287 3.33 -45.08 41.88
N GLY A 288 3.26 -43.78 42.11
CA GLY A 288 4.43 -42.90 42.14
C GLY A 288 4.09 -41.56 42.75
N LEU A 289 4.67 -41.23 43.90
CA LEU A 289 4.50 -39.92 44.55
C LEU A 289 4.92 -38.82 43.55
N PRO A 290 4.05 -37.88 43.17
CA PRO A 290 4.51 -36.70 42.45
C PRO A 290 5.25 -35.84 43.47
N VAL A 291 6.56 -35.76 43.32
CA VAL A 291 7.34 -34.66 43.86
C VAL A 291 6.79 -33.40 43.19
N LEU A 292 5.92 -32.68 43.90
CA LEU A 292 5.73 -31.26 43.63
C LEU A 292 7.07 -30.61 43.94
N SER A 293 7.87 -30.38 42.91
CA SER A 293 8.92 -29.39 42.97
C SER A 293 8.29 -28.04 42.58
N PRO A 294 7.87 -27.18 43.52
CA PRO A 294 7.71 -25.76 43.22
C PRO A 294 9.11 -25.15 43.20
N SER A 295 9.86 -25.47 42.16
CA SER A 295 11.06 -24.73 41.78
C SER A 295 11.23 -24.88 40.28
N ILE A 296 10.43 -24.16 39.51
CA ILE A 296 11.00 -23.62 38.26
C ILE A 296 12.00 -22.59 38.77
N PRO A 297 13.32 -22.84 38.67
CA PRO A 297 14.32 -21.85 39.05
C PRO A 297 13.97 -20.58 38.29
N GLY A 298 13.85 -19.46 39.01
CA GLY A 298 13.24 -18.22 38.54
C GLY A 298 13.42 -18.03 37.04
N THR A 299 12.30 -17.99 36.30
CA THR A 299 12.30 -17.97 34.85
C THR A 299 13.17 -16.82 34.38
N ARG A 300 14.45 -17.10 34.12
CA ARG A 300 15.35 -16.15 33.49
C ARG A 300 14.80 -16.01 32.09
N THR A 301 14.06 -14.95 31.85
CA THR A 301 13.79 -14.48 30.49
C THR A 301 15.14 -14.12 29.90
N ALA A 302 15.78 -15.09 29.25
CA ALA A 302 16.96 -14.82 28.44
C ALA A 302 16.52 -13.86 27.33
N VAL A 303 17.06 -12.64 27.34
CA VAL A 303 16.91 -11.72 26.22
C VAL A 303 17.81 -12.24 25.12
N ILE A 304 17.21 -12.89 24.12
CA ILE A 304 17.93 -13.36 22.93
C ILE A 304 18.04 -12.17 21.98
N THR A 305 19.26 -11.64 21.82
CA THR A 305 19.57 -10.62 20.81
C THR A 305 19.71 -11.27 19.42
N GLY A 306 19.38 -10.54 18.37
CA GLY A 306 19.38 -11.01 16.98
C GLY A 306 18.00 -11.41 16.44
N ASN A 307 17.00 -11.50 17.32
CA ASN A 307 15.63 -11.90 16.95
C ASN A 307 14.76 -10.71 16.54
N LYS A 308 15.11 -9.48 16.94
CA LYS A 308 14.44 -8.29 16.40
C LYS A 308 15.00 -8.00 15.02
N ARG A 309 14.14 -7.52 14.12
CA ARG A 309 14.44 -7.17 12.74
C ARG A 309 13.84 -5.80 12.50
N TYR A 310 14.67 -4.78 12.39
CA TYR A 310 14.25 -3.40 12.14
C TYR A 310 14.40 -3.05 10.67
N GLU A 311 13.40 -2.35 10.15
CA GLU A 311 13.34 -1.88 8.77
C GLU A 311 14.13 -0.56 8.65
N LEU A 312 14.97 -0.48 7.61
CA LEU A 312 15.53 0.78 7.14
C LEU A 312 14.99 1.00 5.72
N ASP A 313 14.03 1.89 5.62
CA ASP A 313 13.30 2.22 4.41
C ASP A 313 13.83 3.48 3.73
N ASN A 314 13.59 3.56 2.42
CA ASN A 314 13.89 4.76 1.64
C ASN A 314 12.70 5.73 1.59
N TRP A 315 12.80 6.80 0.79
CA TRP A 315 11.75 7.83 0.71
C TRP A 315 10.43 7.35 0.07
N LEU A 316 10.43 6.18 -0.57
CA LEU A 316 9.25 5.50 -1.10
C LEU A 316 8.67 4.50 -0.09
N GLY A 317 9.32 4.30 1.06
CA GLY A 317 8.99 3.23 2.00
C GLY A 317 9.53 1.86 1.60
N ASN A 318 10.44 1.76 0.62
CA ASN A 318 11.02 0.47 0.24
C ASN A 318 11.92 -0.03 1.36
N VAL A 319 11.66 -1.23 1.88
CA VAL A 319 12.50 -1.86 2.89
C VAL A 319 13.78 -2.35 2.22
N ASN A 320 14.81 -1.51 2.21
CA ASN A 320 16.08 -1.80 1.54
C ASN A 320 17.06 -2.55 2.44
N VAL A 321 17.07 -2.27 3.75
CA VAL A 321 17.96 -2.95 4.71
C VAL A 321 17.17 -3.39 5.93
N VAL A 322 17.47 -4.60 6.40
CA VAL A 322 16.95 -5.12 7.67
C VAL A 322 18.13 -5.36 8.59
N ILE A 323 18.09 -4.79 9.80
CA ILE A 323 19.12 -4.98 10.83
C ILE A 323 18.53 -5.66 12.06
N SER A 324 19.37 -6.29 12.90
CA SER A 324 18.90 -6.83 14.17
C SER A 324 19.29 -5.98 15.39
N ASP A 325 18.77 -6.35 16.56
CA ASP A 325 19.16 -5.76 17.84
C ASP A 325 20.50 -6.29 18.38
N ARG A 326 21.19 -7.16 17.64
CA ARG A 326 22.54 -7.62 17.96
C ARG A 326 23.57 -6.57 17.52
N LYS A 327 24.46 -6.22 18.44
CA LYS A 327 25.66 -5.42 18.17
C LYS A 327 26.82 -6.36 17.90
N LEU A 328 27.57 -6.11 16.83
CA LEU A 328 28.79 -6.86 16.50
C LEU A 328 29.99 -6.05 16.99
N GLN A 329 30.85 -6.67 17.79
CA GLN A 329 32.09 -6.05 18.24
C GLN A 329 33.08 -6.00 17.08
N VAL A 330 33.70 -4.84 16.89
CA VAL A 330 34.79 -4.67 15.93
C VAL A 330 36.04 -4.27 16.72
N ASP A 331 37.07 -5.08 16.56
CA ASP A 331 38.42 -4.85 17.05
C ASP A 331 39.33 -4.78 15.81
N THR A 332 39.76 -3.57 15.47
CA THR A 332 40.51 -3.28 14.25
C THR A 332 42.00 -3.54 14.40
N ASN A 333 42.52 -3.55 15.64
CA ASN A 333 43.93 -3.78 15.93
C ASN A 333 44.21 -5.18 16.52
N SER A 334 43.15 -5.97 16.74
CA SER A 334 43.20 -7.33 17.30
C SER A 334 43.86 -7.39 18.69
N ASP A 335 43.78 -6.31 19.47
CA ASP A 335 44.36 -6.25 20.81
C ASP A 335 43.45 -6.85 21.90
N GLY A 336 42.25 -7.30 21.53
CA GLY A 336 41.24 -7.85 22.42
C GLY A 336 40.29 -6.80 23.02
N THR A 337 40.47 -5.52 22.68
CA THR A 337 39.62 -4.41 23.07
C THR A 337 38.65 -4.07 21.96
N VAL A 338 37.39 -3.83 22.30
CA VAL A 338 36.39 -3.40 21.33
C VAL A 338 36.60 -1.93 21.01
N ASP A 339 36.95 -1.62 19.75
CA ASP A 339 37.06 -0.24 19.27
C ASP A 339 35.68 0.40 19.07
N TYR A 340 34.79 -0.33 18.40
CA TYR A 340 33.42 0.11 18.15
C TYR A 340 32.48 -1.07 17.90
N TYR A 341 31.18 -0.76 17.79
CA TYR A 341 30.14 -1.73 17.46
C TYR A 341 29.55 -1.44 16.08
N SER A 342 29.38 -2.48 15.27
CA SER A 342 28.64 -2.42 14.02
C SER A 342 27.26 -3.07 14.16
N ALA A 343 26.32 -2.68 13.30
CA ALA A 343 24.99 -3.27 13.26
C ALA A 343 25.05 -4.65 12.58
N ASP A 344 24.32 -5.62 13.13
CA ASP A 344 24.15 -6.94 12.51
C ASP A 344 23.10 -6.86 11.38
N ILE A 345 23.59 -6.80 10.14
CA ILE A 345 22.76 -6.70 8.92
C ILE A 345 22.23 -8.06 8.55
N ARG A 346 20.90 -8.14 8.46
CA ARG A 346 20.18 -9.38 8.17
C ARG A 346 19.92 -9.55 6.69
N SER A 347 19.51 -8.47 6.03
CA SER A 347 19.42 -8.43 4.58
C SER A 347 19.65 -7.01 4.07
N ALA A 348 20.17 -6.89 2.85
CA ALA A 348 20.14 -5.65 2.09
C ALA A 348 19.78 -5.96 0.64
N VAL A 349 19.01 -5.09 -0.01
CA VAL A 349 18.59 -5.29 -1.41
C VAL A 349 18.36 -3.96 -2.11
N ASP A 350 18.85 -3.83 -3.35
CA ASP A 350 18.37 -2.80 -4.28
C ASP A 350 17.29 -3.36 -5.21
N MET A 351 16.45 -2.44 -5.67
CA MET A 351 15.31 -2.75 -6.52
C MET A 351 15.36 -1.87 -7.78
N TYR A 352 14.94 -2.43 -8.91
CA TYR A 352 14.60 -1.68 -10.10
C TYR A 352 13.44 -0.72 -9.81
N PRO A 353 13.29 0.35 -10.62
CA PRO A 353 12.04 1.09 -10.66
C PRO A 353 10.85 0.14 -10.86
N GLY A 354 9.79 0.29 -10.05
CA GLY A 354 8.63 -0.60 -10.07
C GLY A 354 8.69 -1.76 -9.07
N GLY A 355 9.83 -1.97 -8.39
CA GLY A 355 9.92 -2.77 -7.16
C GLY A 355 10.53 -4.17 -7.29
N MET A 356 10.92 -4.58 -8.50
CA MET A 356 11.57 -5.87 -8.72
C MET A 356 12.99 -5.81 -8.15
N MET A 357 13.43 -6.83 -7.42
CA MET A 357 14.79 -6.87 -6.89
C MET A 357 15.81 -6.95 -8.03
N GLN A 358 16.92 -6.22 -7.90
CA GLN A 358 18.03 -6.29 -8.84
C GLN A 358 18.83 -7.58 -8.61
N PRO A 359 18.99 -8.47 -9.61
CA PRO A 359 19.85 -9.63 -9.48
C PRO A 359 21.24 -9.24 -8.99
N GLU A 360 21.82 -10.06 -8.12
CA GLU A 360 23.17 -9.86 -7.55
C GLU A 360 23.34 -8.61 -6.66
N ARG A 361 22.33 -7.72 -6.57
CA ARG A 361 22.29 -6.58 -5.63
C ARG A 361 21.58 -6.93 -4.33
N SER A 362 21.96 -8.06 -3.75
CA SER A 362 21.45 -8.47 -2.43
C SER A 362 22.56 -8.99 -1.52
N PHE A 363 22.41 -8.72 -0.24
CA PHE A 363 23.26 -9.25 0.82
C PHE A 363 22.39 -10.12 1.72
N ASN A 364 22.75 -11.40 1.85
CA ASN A 364 21.94 -12.47 2.44
C ASN A 364 20.56 -12.66 1.75
N ALA A 365 19.93 -13.81 2.02
CA ALA A 365 18.58 -14.05 1.52
C ALA A 365 17.59 -13.03 2.16
N PRO A 366 16.76 -12.34 1.35
CA PRO A 366 15.75 -11.41 1.86
C PRO A 366 14.57 -12.18 2.46
N ASP A 367 14.76 -12.69 3.68
CA ASP A 367 13.79 -13.47 4.48
C ASP A 367 12.72 -12.59 5.18
N TYR A 368 12.66 -11.32 4.79
CA TYR A 368 11.75 -10.33 5.33
C TYR A 368 10.47 -10.25 4.51
N LYS A 369 9.30 -10.16 5.16
CA LYS A 369 8.00 -10.25 4.47
C LYS A 369 7.53 -8.95 3.81
N PHE A 370 8.10 -7.81 4.18
CA PHE A 370 7.77 -6.51 3.58
C PHE A 370 8.90 -6.09 2.64
N GLY A 371 8.57 -5.41 1.55
CA GLY A 371 9.57 -4.98 0.56
C GLY A 371 9.26 -3.61 -0.01
N TYR A 372 8.90 -3.58 -1.28
CA TYR A 372 8.63 -2.35 -2.01
C TYR A 372 7.44 -1.57 -1.41
N GLN A 373 7.62 -0.27 -1.19
CA GLN A 373 6.68 0.64 -0.52
C GLN A 373 6.08 0.10 0.79
N GLY A 374 6.83 -0.74 1.51
CA GLY A 374 6.42 -1.34 2.78
C GLY A 374 5.32 -2.41 2.64
N GLN A 375 4.97 -2.80 1.42
CA GLN A 375 3.89 -3.75 1.13
C GLN A 375 4.30 -5.19 1.41
N LEU A 376 3.29 -6.01 1.71
CA LEU A 376 3.47 -7.42 2.05
C LEU A 376 3.77 -8.22 0.78
N LYS A 377 4.84 -9.02 0.80
CA LYS A 377 5.18 -9.94 -0.28
C LYS A 377 4.37 -11.22 -0.23
N THR A 378 4.05 -11.75 -1.40
CA THR A 378 3.50 -13.09 -1.59
C THR A 378 4.45 -13.91 -2.45
N ASP A 379 5.61 -14.25 -1.87
CA ASP A 379 6.75 -14.87 -2.56
C ASP A 379 6.42 -16.25 -3.18
N GLU A 380 5.35 -16.91 -2.73
CA GLU A 380 4.94 -18.24 -3.24
C GLU A 380 4.32 -18.19 -4.65
N VAL A 381 4.01 -17.00 -5.19
CA VAL A 381 3.41 -16.88 -6.53
C VAL A 381 4.46 -16.87 -7.63
N TYR A 382 5.40 -15.92 -7.56
CA TYR A 382 6.40 -15.65 -8.61
C TYR A 382 7.84 -15.60 -8.08
N GLY A 383 8.06 -16.14 -6.87
CA GLY A 383 9.33 -16.04 -6.19
C GLY A 383 9.48 -14.75 -5.36
N SER A 384 10.64 -14.63 -4.72
CA SER A 384 10.89 -13.58 -3.74
C SER A 384 10.78 -12.19 -4.35
N GLY A 385 9.96 -11.32 -3.75
CA GLY A 385 9.86 -9.91 -4.15
C GLY A 385 9.19 -9.66 -5.50
N ASN A 386 8.46 -10.65 -6.03
CA ASN A 386 7.81 -10.59 -7.35
C ASN A 386 6.28 -10.52 -7.29
N LEU A 387 5.68 -10.37 -6.11
CA LEU A 387 4.28 -10.01 -5.96
C LEU A 387 4.08 -9.24 -4.65
N TYR A 388 3.59 -8.01 -4.76
CA TYR A 388 3.29 -7.15 -3.62
C TYR A 388 1.79 -6.96 -3.47
N SER A 389 1.28 -7.29 -2.30
CA SER A 389 -0.12 -7.10 -1.98
C SER A 389 -0.33 -5.73 -1.33
N PHE A 390 -1.02 -4.88 -2.07
CA PHE A 390 -1.57 -3.66 -1.52
C PHE A 390 -2.95 -3.96 -0.92
N GLU A 391 -3.57 -2.97 -0.27
CA GLU A 391 -4.94 -3.16 0.21
C GLU A 391 -5.85 -3.57 -0.95
N PHE A 392 -5.97 -2.76 -2.00
CA PHE A 392 -7.01 -2.97 -3.02
C PHE A 392 -6.61 -3.89 -4.17
N ARG A 393 -5.30 -4.03 -4.44
CA ARG A 393 -4.80 -4.73 -5.64
C ARG A 393 -3.50 -5.48 -5.36
N GLU A 394 -3.23 -6.47 -6.20
CA GLU A 394 -1.95 -7.20 -6.24
C GLU A 394 -1.09 -6.65 -7.37
N GLN A 395 0.16 -6.31 -7.08
CA GLN A 395 1.10 -5.71 -8.02
C GLN A 395 2.21 -6.69 -8.40
N ASP A 396 2.37 -6.94 -9.69
CA ASP A 396 3.52 -7.65 -10.24
C ASP A 396 4.59 -6.62 -10.63
N PRO A 397 5.71 -6.53 -9.89
CA PRO A 397 6.80 -5.61 -10.16
C PRO A 397 7.67 -6.00 -11.35
N ARG A 398 7.61 -7.25 -11.82
CA ARG A 398 8.31 -7.68 -13.03
C ARG A 398 7.68 -7.04 -14.26
N LEU A 399 6.34 -6.94 -14.28
CA LEU A 399 5.54 -6.22 -15.27
C LEU A 399 5.32 -4.73 -14.96
N ILE A 400 5.50 -4.34 -13.70
CA ILE A 400 5.17 -3.01 -13.17
C ILE A 400 3.67 -2.68 -13.36
N ARG A 401 2.80 -3.66 -13.09
CA ARG A 401 1.35 -3.58 -13.32
C ARG A 401 0.55 -4.26 -12.23
N PHE A 402 -0.70 -3.81 -12.04
CA PHE A 402 -1.65 -4.49 -11.17
C PHE A 402 -2.36 -5.64 -11.89
N TRP A 403 -2.84 -6.62 -11.11
CA TRP A 403 -3.66 -7.74 -11.59
C TRP A 403 -5.12 -7.37 -11.90
N SER A 404 -5.59 -6.22 -11.42
CA SER A 404 -6.98 -5.78 -11.58
C SER A 404 -7.09 -4.30 -11.93
N VAL A 405 -8.24 -3.95 -12.51
CA VAL A 405 -8.62 -2.57 -12.81
C VAL A 405 -8.62 -1.74 -11.53
N ASP A 406 -8.06 -0.54 -11.60
CA ASP A 406 -8.15 0.45 -10.54
C ASP A 406 -9.62 0.73 -10.18
N PRO A 407 -10.02 0.58 -8.90
CA PRO A 407 -11.36 0.98 -8.45
C PRO A 407 -11.72 2.44 -8.81
N LEU A 408 -10.72 3.31 -8.97
CA LEU A 408 -10.86 4.71 -9.35
C LEU A 408 -10.64 4.98 -10.84
N ALA A 409 -10.47 3.97 -11.69
CA ALA A 409 -10.15 4.14 -13.11
C ALA A 409 -11.11 5.10 -13.85
N VAL A 410 -12.40 5.12 -13.49
CA VAL A 410 -13.41 6.01 -14.08
C VAL A 410 -13.11 7.49 -13.80
N SER A 411 -12.47 7.80 -12.68
CA SER A 411 -12.03 9.15 -12.31
C SER A 411 -10.75 9.57 -13.03
N TYR A 412 -10.00 8.62 -13.62
CA TYR A 412 -8.72 8.84 -14.28
C TYR A 412 -8.72 8.25 -15.71
N PRO A 413 -9.66 8.65 -16.59
CA PRO A 413 -9.82 8.03 -17.91
C PRO A 413 -8.64 8.27 -18.86
N GLY A 414 -7.72 9.18 -18.53
CA GLY A 414 -6.49 9.45 -19.28
C GLY A 414 -5.32 8.53 -18.90
N TRP A 415 -5.51 7.61 -17.97
CA TRP A 415 -4.50 6.68 -17.48
C TRP A 415 -4.93 5.23 -17.69
N SER A 416 -3.93 4.36 -17.87
CA SER A 416 -4.16 2.93 -17.90
C SER A 416 -4.73 2.48 -16.56
N SER A 417 -5.84 1.75 -16.61
CA SER A 417 -6.52 1.20 -15.44
C SER A 417 -5.71 0.17 -14.66
N TYR A 418 -4.54 -0.25 -15.16
CA TYR A 418 -3.64 -1.19 -14.52
C TYR A 418 -2.28 -0.56 -14.17
N ALA A 419 -2.13 0.74 -14.41
CA ALA A 419 -0.87 1.44 -14.16
C ALA A 419 -0.53 1.42 -12.67
N PHE A 420 0.71 1.07 -12.36
CA PHE A 420 1.26 1.23 -11.04
C PHE A 420 1.73 2.68 -10.85
N ALA A 421 1.29 3.36 -9.79
CA ALA A 421 1.74 4.71 -9.42
C ALA A 421 1.80 5.70 -10.61
N GLN A 422 0.86 5.62 -11.57
CA GLN A 422 0.83 6.42 -12.81
C GLN A 422 2.17 6.47 -13.59
N ASN A 423 2.96 5.39 -13.54
CA ASN A 423 4.30 5.29 -14.12
C ASN A 423 5.37 6.23 -13.52
N ARG A 424 5.15 6.69 -12.28
CA ARG A 424 6.03 7.61 -11.53
C ARG A 424 6.69 6.90 -10.34
N PHE A 425 7.51 5.90 -10.66
CA PHE A 425 8.03 4.93 -9.69
C PHE A 425 9.09 5.45 -8.71
N ILE A 426 9.61 6.67 -8.94
CA ILE A 426 10.77 7.20 -8.22
C ILE A 426 10.38 8.32 -7.27
N ASP A 427 9.42 9.17 -7.63
CA ASP A 427 9.14 10.41 -6.90
C ASP A 427 7.81 10.40 -6.12
N GLY A 428 7.15 9.24 -6.04
CA GLY A 428 5.97 9.03 -5.22
C GLY A 428 5.61 7.55 -5.08
N ILE A 429 4.60 7.32 -4.25
CA ILE A 429 4.10 6.00 -3.87
C ILE A 429 2.75 5.72 -4.52
N ASP A 430 2.33 4.47 -4.53
CA ASP A 430 0.96 4.07 -4.85
C ASP A 430 0.16 3.95 -3.55
N LEU A 431 -0.98 4.63 -3.47
CA LEU A 431 -1.81 4.64 -2.27
C LEU A 431 -2.63 3.36 -2.16
N GLU A 432 -2.02 2.32 -1.60
CA GLU A 432 -2.69 1.07 -1.27
C GLU A 432 -3.31 0.37 -2.48
N GLY A 433 -2.74 0.58 -3.67
CA GLY A 433 -3.25 -0.01 -4.90
C GLY A 433 -4.38 0.83 -5.47
N LEU A 434 -4.28 2.15 -5.39
CA LEU A 434 -5.20 3.11 -6.01
C LEU A 434 -4.34 4.07 -6.84
N GLU A 435 -4.13 5.28 -6.37
CA GLU A 435 -3.53 6.33 -7.18
C GLU A 435 -2.15 6.76 -6.68
N TYR A 436 -1.38 7.33 -7.60
CA TYR A 436 -0.10 7.95 -7.30
C TYR A 436 -0.23 9.06 -6.27
N TYR A 437 0.67 9.04 -5.29
CA TYR A 437 0.83 10.12 -4.32
C TYR A 437 2.27 10.58 -4.23
N ARG A 438 2.46 11.87 -4.43
CA ARG A 438 3.76 12.52 -4.31
C ARG A 438 4.14 12.71 -2.85
N VAL A 439 5.25 12.11 -2.42
CA VAL A 439 5.80 12.32 -1.08
C VAL A 439 6.56 13.66 -1.04
N ARG A 440 6.28 14.53 -0.06
CA ARG A 440 7.05 15.75 0.21
C ARG A 440 7.81 15.63 1.53
N ILE A 441 9.07 16.05 1.50
CA ILE A 441 10.00 15.95 2.63
C ILE A 441 10.06 17.30 3.35
N GLY A 442 9.81 17.31 4.67
CA GLY A 442 10.02 18.48 5.53
C GLY A 442 11.50 18.68 5.83
N VAL A 443 11.98 19.91 5.60
CA VAL A 443 13.37 20.31 5.81
C VAL A 443 13.39 21.45 6.82
N ASP A 444 14.16 21.32 7.88
CA ASP A 444 14.33 22.39 8.86
C ASP A 444 15.20 23.55 8.31
N PRO A 445 15.28 24.70 8.99
CA PRO A 445 16.09 25.85 8.54
C PRO A 445 17.61 25.59 8.45
N SER A 446 18.08 24.45 8.95
CA SER A 446 19.46 23.97 8.89
C SER A 446 19.68 22.91 7.80
N GLY A 447 18.67 22.62 6.98
CA GLY A 447 18.79 21.69 5.85
C GLY A 447 18.64 20.22 6.20
N HIS A 448 18.30 19.87 7.44
CA HIS A 448 18.09 18.47 7.82
C HIS A 448 16.66 18.01 7.54
N LYS A 449 16.55 16.82 6.97
CA LYS A 449 15.27 16.12 6.73
C LYS A 449 14.78 15.57 8.07
N SER A 450 13.85 16.27 8.70
CA SER A 450 13.47 16.02 10.11
C SER A 450 12.30 15.04 10.27
N LYS A 451 11.56 14.74 9.21
CA LYS A 451 10.48 13.75 9.22
C LYS A 451 10.09 13.31 7.81
N ILE A 452 9.99 12.00 7.60
CA ILE A 452 9.16 11.38 6.55
C ILE A 452 8.06 10.69 7.34
N GLY A 453 6.81 11.06 7.08
CA GLY A 453 5.68 10.43 7.73
C GLY A 453 4.64 10.10 6.68
N ILE A 454 4.32 8.82 6.55
CA ILE A 454 3.03 8.39 6.01
C ILE A 454 2.01 8.80 7.06
N VAL A 455 0.99 9.58 6.68
CA VAL A 455 -0.14 9.79 7.57
C VAL A 455 -0.91 8.48 7.59
N ASN A 456 -0.89 7.79 8.73
CA ASN A 456 -1.73 6.63 8.95
C ASN A 456 -3.18 6.98 8.61
N PHE A 457 -3.81 6.11 7.82
CA PHE A 457 -5.25 6.04 7.72
C PHE A 457 -5.80 5.86 9.14
N THR A 458 -6.25 6.95 9.77
CA THR A 458 -7.09 6.79 10.95
C THR A 458 -8.49 6.54 10.43
N ASN A 459 -8.85 5.25 10.42
CA ASN A 459 -10.17 4.67 10.20
C ASN A 459 -10.66 4.59 8.75
N LEU A 460 -10.18 3.57 8.03
CA LEU A 460 -11.08 2.72 7.24
C LEU A 460 -11.58 1.61 8.15
N LYS A 461 -12.68 1.84 8.86
CA LYS A 461 -13.49 0.74 9.42
C LYS A 461 -14.89 1.24 9.76
N ASN A 462 -15.72 1.37 8.74
CA ASN A 462 -16.95 0.59 8.62
C ASN A 462 -17.70 1.08 7.41
N GLY A 463 -18.18 0.08 6.67
CA GLY A 463 -19.45 0.11 6.00
C GLY A 463 -19.89 1.50 5.61
N TYR A 464 -19.87 1.68 4.30
CA TYR A 464 -20.93 2.41 3.70
C TYR A 464 -20.69 3.98 3.82
N GLY A 465 -20.11 4.59 2.75
CA GLY A 465 -20.41 5.96 2.28
C GLY A 465 -19.28 6.99 2.38
N SER A 466 -18.79 7.48 1.23
CA SER A 466 -17.58 8.28 1.07
C SER A 466 -17.66 9.68 1.68
N LYS A 467 -16.75 9.94 2.64
CA LYS A 467 -16.04 11.22 2.72
C LYS A 467 -15.51 11.54 1.33
N GLY A 468 -15.95 12.66 0.74
CA GLY A 468 -15.36 13.14 -0.50
C GLY A 468 -13.87 13.47 -0.30
N LEU A 469 -13.11 13.44 -1.39
CA LEU A 469 -11.69 13.78 -1.40
C LEU A 469 -11.46 15.20 -0.85
N GLY A 470 -10.90 15.29 0.35
CA GLY A 470 -10.34 16.52 0.91
C GLY A 470 -8.90 16.27 1.31
N VAL A 471 -7.99 17.12 0.85
CA VAL A 471 -6.61 17.16 1.35
C VAL A 471 -6.62 17.99 2.63
N GLU A 472 -6.30 17.39 3.77
CA GLU A 472 -5.96 18.13 4.98
C GLU A 472 -4.45 18.45 4.95
N TYR A 473 -4.11 19.72 4.77
CA TYR A 473 -2.73 20.18 4.90
C TYR A 473 -2.44 20.45 6.38
N VAL A 474 -1.65 19.59 7.03
CA VAL A 474 -1.19 19.83 8.41
C VAL A 474 0.23 20.39 8.39
N TYR A 475 0.38 21.66 8.73
CA TYR A 475 1.68 22.32 8.90
C TYR A 475 2.02 22.36 10.39
N GLU A 476 3.04 21.61 10.80
CA GLU A 476 3.58 21.66 12.16
C GLU A 476 4.89 22.46 12.17
N HIS A 477 4.89 23.58 12.89
CA HIS A 477 6.03 24.46 13.06
C HIS A 477 6.65 24.21 14.44
N TYR A 478 7.95 23.97 14.50
CA TYR A 478 8.69 23.70 15.75
C TYR A 478 9.74 24.78 16.03
N ASP A 479 10.04 25.04 17.31
CA ASP A 479 11.12 25.93 17.73
C ASP A 479 12.49 25.21 17.76
N LYS A 480 13.54 25.99 18.05
CA LYS A 480 14.93 25.50 18.16
C LYS A 480 15.17 24.51 19.32
N LYS A 481 14.20 24.32 20.20
CA LYS A 481 14.25 23.41 21.36
C LYS A 481 13.36 22.18 21.17
N GLY A 482 12.69 22.06 20.02
CA GLY A 482 11.79 20.94 19.71
C GLY A 482 10.37 21.12 20.25
N ASN A 483 10.01 22.31 20.75
CA ASN A 483 8.64 22.59 21.15
C ASN A 483 7.78 22.92 19.93
N LEU A 484 6.58 22.35 19.87
CA LEU A 484 5.59 22.70 18.86
C LEU A 484 5.18 24.16 19.04
N LEU A 485 5.49 25.01 18.05
CA LEU A 485 5.13 26.42 18.04
C LEU A 485 3.72 26.65 17.51
N LYS A 486 3.36 25.96 16.42
CA LYS A 486 2.09 26.16 15.73
C LYS A 486 1.71 24.93 14.93
N LYS A 487 0.42 24.62 14.92
CA LYS A 487 -0.19 23.67 13.99
C LYS A 487 -1.22 24.44 13.15
N GLU A 488 -1.12 24.35 11.84
CA GLU A 488 -2.14 24.85 10.91
C GLU A 488 -2.73 23.67 10.16
N SER A 489 -4.06 23.63 10.04
CA SER A 489 -4.79 22.65 9.25
C SER A 489 -5.64 23.38 8.21
N ASN A 490 -5.40 23.13 6.93
CA ASN A 490 -6.29 23.62 5.87
C ASN A 490 -6.97 22.44 5.19
N LEU A 491 -8.29 22.40 5.24
CA LEU A 491 -9.14 21.44 4.55
C LEU A 491 -9.86 22.16 3.41
N ILE A 492 -9.86 21.58 2.21
CA ILE A 492 -10.77 22.01 1.14
C ILE A 492 -12.03 21.13 1.23
N LYS A 493 -13.21 21.75 1.41
CA LYS A 493 -14.50 21.07 1.60
C LYS A 493 -15.38 21.16 0.34
N ASN A 494 -16.21 20.13 0.17
CA ASN A 494 -17.23 19.90 -0.86
C ASN A 494 -16.76 19.73 -2.31
N LEU A 495 -17.47 18.85 -3.02
CA LEU A 495 -17.19 18.50 -4.42
C LEU A 495 -17.44 19.71 -5.33
N HIS A 496 -18.45 20.53 -4.99
CA HIS A 496 -18.77 21.79 -5.64
C HIS A 496 -19.75 22.62 -4.79
N GLY A 497 -19.34 23.78 -4.28
CA GLY A 497 -20.22 24.64 -3.46
C GLY A 497 -20.28 24.30 -1.98
N VAL A 498 -21.32 24.75 -1.28
CA VAL A 498 -21.48 24.64 0.17
C VAL A 498 -22.20 23.36 0.59
N TYR A 499 -23.00 22.77 -0.29
CA TYR A 499 -23.92 21.67 0.02
C TYR A 499 -23.75 20.44 -0.90
N GLN A 500 -22.91 20.54 -1.93
CA GLN A 500 -22.67 19.40 -2.80
C GLN A 500 -21.50 18.53 -2.32
N GLY A 501 -21.83 17.49 -1.57
CA GLY A 501 -20.87 16.57 -0.97
C GLY A 501 -21.51 15.76 0.16
N GLY A 502 -20.70 15.01 0.90
CA GLY A 502 -21.17 14.28 2.09
C GLY A 502 -21.02 15.05 3.40
N ASP A 503 -20.43 16.26 3.36
CA ASP A 503 -20.06 17.06 4.54
C ASP A 503 -20.76 18.42 4.52
N ASN A 504 -22.10 18.39 4.59
CA ASN A 504 -22.95 19.57 4.56
C ASN A 504 -23.24 20.06 6.00
N PRO A 505 -23.53 21.36 6.22
CA PRO A 505 -23.92 21.88 7.53
C PRO A 505 -25.15 21.12 8.07
N LYS A 506 -25.07 20.54 9.27
CA LYS A 506 -26.12 19.65 9.82
C LYS A 506 -26.96 20.35 10.87
N GLN A 507 -28.28 20.16 10.85
CA GLN A 507 -29.11 20.58 11.99
C GLN A 507 -29.28 19.44 13.00
N TYR A 508 -28.63 19.58 14.17
CA TYR A 508 -28.86 18.88 15.45
C TYR A 508 -28.63 17.36 15.48
N TRP A 509 -27.73 16.86 16.35
CA TRP A 509 -28.03 15.93 17.46
C TRP A 509 -26.84 15.95 18.46
N GLN A 510 -27.08 16.53 19.65
CA GLN A 510 -26.27 16.41 20.90
C GLN A 510 -24.97 17.21 21.09
N ASN A 511 -24.94 18.53 20.82
CA ASN A 511 -24.45 19.51 21.81
C ASN A 511 -24.73 20.94 21.31
N LYS A 512 -25.39 21.75 22.15
CA LYS A 512 -25.95 23.07 21.81
C LYS A 512 -24.92 24.21 21.71
N GLU A 513 -23.64 23.91 21.53
CA GLU A 513 -22.56 24.91 21.71
C GLU A 513 -21.79 25.28 20.43
N ASN A 514 -22.16 24.75 19.25
CA ASN A 514 -21.59 25.23 17.98
C ASN A 514 -22.65 25.94 17.13
N PRO A 515 -22.64 27.28 17.05
CA PRO A 515 -23.63 28.07 16.31
C PRO A 515 -23.45 28.07 14.77
N ASP A 516 -22.45 27.35 14.23
CA ASP A 516 -22.04 27.45 12.82
C ASP A 516 -22.65 26.38 11.87
N ASP A 517 -23.63 25.58 12.30
CA ASP A 517 -24.22 24.47 11.52
C ASP A 517 -25.77 24.50 11.50
N ASP A 518 -26.39 25.31 10.63
CA ASP A 518 -27.87 25.49 10.57
C ASP A 518 -28.47 25.69 9.16
N TYR A 519 -27.75 25.32 8.09
CA TYR A 519 -28.14 25.64 6.70
C TYR A 519 -28.32 27.16 6.42
N SER A 520 -27.75 28.07 7.22
CA SER A 520 -27.85 29.52 6.98
C SER A 520 -27.03 30.04 5.81
N LEU A 521 -26.03 29.28 5.34
CA LEU A 521 -25.19 29.71 4.22
C LEU A 521 -26.00 29.76 2.91
N ASP A 522 -25.79 30.81 2.13
CA ASP A 522 -26.40 30.89 0.81
C ASP A 522 -25.71 29.90 -0.16
N PRO A 523 -26.49 29.17 -0.97
CA PRO A 523 -25.91 28.32 -2.00
C PRO A 523 -25.17 29.19 -3.02
N ILE A 524 -24.10 28.66 -3.61
CA ILE A 524 -23.28 29.43 -4.56
C ILE A 524 -23.82 29.41 -6.00
N ASP A 525 -24.68 28.43 -6.33
CA ASP A 525 -25.37 28.30 -7.61
C ASP A 525 -26.62 27.41 -7.49
N GLU A 526 -27.36 27.24 -8.59
CA GLU A 526 -28.62 26.50 -8.63
C GLU A 526 -28.44 25.00 -8.29
N THR A 527 -27.29 24.41 -8.59
CA THR A 527 -26.98 23.01 -8.22
C THR A 527 -26.70 22.91 -6.73
N ASP A 528 -25.93 23.85 -6.17
CA ASP A 528 -25.65 23.90 -4.74
C ASP A 528 -26.94 24.15 -3.92
N LYS A 529 -27.87 24.94 -4.45
CA LYS A 529 -29.21 25.12 -3.88
C LYS A 529 -30.03 23.84 -3.89
N LEU A 530 -29.92 23.05 -4.97
CA LEU A 530 -30.59 21.77 -5.08
C LEU A 530 -30.01 20.74 -4.11
N ALA A 531 -28.69 20.74 -3.92
CA ALA A 531 -28.00 19.91 -2.94
C ALA A 531 -28.41 20.28 -1.50
N LYS A 532 -28.45 21.58 -1.17
CA LYS A 532 -28.97 22.09 0.10
C LYS A 532 -30.35 21.54 0.44
N GLN A 533 -31.26 21.53 -0.55
CA GLN A 533 -32.61 21.03 -0.35
C GLN A 533 -32.68 19.50 -0.19
N HIS A 534 -31.80 18.77 -0.87
CA HIS A 534 -31.69 17.32 -0.76
C HIS A 534 -31.20 16.90 0.63
N ASP A 535 -30.22 17.61 1.18
CA ASP A 535 -29.74 17.37 2.54
C ASP A 535 -30.83 17.59 3.59
N ILE A 536 -31.58 18.70 3.48
CA ILE A 536 -32.72 18.99 4.36
C ILE A 536 -33.75 17.86 4.29
N ASP A 537 -33.97 17.27 3.11
CA ASP A 537 -34.90 16.17 2.95
C ASP A 537 -34.33 14.84 3.48
N TYR A 538 -33.01 14.63 3.45
CA TYR A 538 -32.35 13.47 4.08
C TYR A 538 -32.40 13.54 5.61
N ASP A 539 -32.18 14.72 6.20
CA ASP A 539 -32.20 14.95 7.64
C ASP A 539 -33.60 14.72 8.23
N LYS A 540 -34.68 15.05 7.50
CA LYS A 540 -36.07 14.75 7.91
C LYS A 540 -36.33 13.26 8.13
N GLU A 541 -35.67 12.41 7.35
CA GLU A 541 -35.77 10.96 7.44
C GLU A 541 -34.80 10.37 8.48
N ASN A 542 -34.07 11.21 9.21
CA ASN A 542 -33.02 10.83 10.15
C ASN A 542 -31.95 9.91 9.49
N ALA A 543 -31.70 10.13 8.20
CA ALA A 543 -30.85 9.30 7.37
C ALA A 543 -29.39 9.80 7.41
N SER A 544 -28.46 8.99 7.90
CA SER A 544 -27.03 9.32 7.95
C SER A 544 -26.13 8.14 7.60
N GLY A 545 -24.90 8.40 7.13
CA GLY A 545 -23.99 7.36 6.61
C GLY A 545 -24.60 6.60 5.42
N LEU A 546 -24.00 5.50 4.91
CA LEU A 546 -24.70 4.73 3.85
C LEU A 546 -25.87 3.92 4.38
N SER A 547 -26.09 3.77 5.70
CA SER A 547 -27.39 3.24 6.13
C SER A 547 -28.53 4.18 5.68
N GLY A 548 -28.31 5.50 5.72
CA GLY A 548 -29.19 6.49 5.09
C GLY A 548 -29.15 6.48 3.56
N VAL A 549 -27.95 6.40 2.97
CA VAL A 549 -27.80 6.38 1.49
C VAL A 549 -28.28 5.07 0.85
N LEU A 550 -28.51 3.99 1.59
CA LEU A 550 -29.13 2.76 1.08
C LEU A 550 -30.55 2.52 1.56
N SER A 551 -31.01 3.34 2.50
CA SER A 551 -32.35 3.27 3.01
C SER A 551 -33.37 3.56 1.90
N SER A 552 -34.37 2.71 1.79
CA SER A 552 -35.50 2.92 0.87
C SER A 552 -36.32 4.18 1.19
N GLU A 553 -36.21 4.70 2.42
CA GLU A 553 -36.89 5.89 2.91
C GLU A 553 -36.33 7.19 2.29
N THR A 554 -35.09 7.20 1.80
CA THR A 554 -34.47 8.36 1.15
C THR A 554 -34.73 8.46 -0.37
N ILE A 555 -35.47 7.51 -0.97
CA ILE A 555 -35.82 7.51 -2.40
C ILE A 555 -36.53 8.82 -2.84
N PRO A 556 -37.50 9.38 -2.09
CA PRO A 556 -38.18 10.61 -2.51
C PRO A 556 -37.24 11.83 -2.63
N ALA A 557 -36.24 11.93 -1.75
CA ALA A 557 -35.26 13.02 -1.80
C ALA A 557 -34.36 12.89 -3.04
N ASP A 558 -33.90 11.69 -3.35
CA ASP A 558 -33.10 11.40 -4.56
C ASP A 558 -33.85 11.71 -5.85
N ASP A 559 -35.12 11.29 -5.94
CA ASP A 559 -35.94 11.52 -7.13
C ASP A 559 -36.16 13.03 -7.37
N LYS A 560 -36.34 13.83 -6.30
CA LYS A 560 -36.40 15.29 -6.39
C LYS A 560 -35.08 15.90 -6.87
N TYR A 561 -33.93 15.43 -6.37
CA TYR A 561 -32.63 15.90 -6.84
C TYR A 561 -32.43 15.57 -8.32
N ILE A 562 -32.75 14.35 -8.74
CA ILE A 562 -32.63 13.93 -10.15
C ILE A 562 -33.50 14.80 -11.06
N GLU A 563 -34.74 15.10 -10.65
CA GLU A 563 -35.64 15.98 -11.40
C GLU A 563 -35.08 17.41 -11.51
N GLY A 564 -34.60 17.97 -10.39
CA GLY A 564 -33.96 19.29 -10.35
C GLY A 564 -32.72 19.37 -11.23
N ALA A 565 -31.85 18.35 -11.15
CA ALA A 565 -30.64 18.27 -11.96
C ALA A 565 -30.96 18.23 -13.46
N ASN A 566 -31.98 17.49 -13.88
CA ASN A 566 -32.44 17.49 -15.27
C ASN A 566 -32.91 18.88 -15.73
N LYS A 567 -33.60 19.65 -14.86
CA LYS A 567 -34.00 21.03 -15.17
C LYS A 567 -32.79 21.94 -15.37
N ILE A 568 -31.78 21.84 -14.50
CA ILE A 568 -30.52 22.62 -14.59
C ILE A 568 -29.77 22.29 -15.88
N ILE A 569 -29.63 21.00 -16.22
CA ILE A 569 -28.98 20.54 -17.46
C ILE A 569 -29.71 21.08 -18.69
N ASN A 570 -31.04 20.96 -18.74
CA ASN A 570 -31.85 21.47 -19.85
C ASN A 570 -31.77 23.00 -19.98
N LYS A 571 -31.70 23.73 -18.85
CA LYS A 571 -31.50 25.18 -18.87
C LYS A 571 -30.13 25.54 -19.45
N TYR A 572 -29.06 24.85 -19.05
CA TYR A 572 -27.72 25.06 -19.62
C TYR A 572 -27.70 24.86 -21.14
N GLU A 573 -28.30 23.78 -21.64
CA GLU A 573 -28.38 23.49 -23.07
C GLU A 573 -29.15 24.54 -23.88
N ARG A 574 -30.07 25.27 -23.24
CA ARG A 574 -30.86 26.33 -23.86
C ARG A 574 -30.32 27.74 -23.59
N GLY A 575 -29.15 27.86 -22.96
CA GLY A 575 -28.57 29.16 -22.58
C GLY A 575 -29.37 29.91 -21.51
N GLY A 576 -30.10 29.18 -20.66
CA GLY A 576 -30.89 29.73 -19.56
C GLY A 576 -30.05 30.26 -18.40
N THR A 577 -30.71 30.98 -17.50
CA THR A 577 -30.10 31.59 -16.31
C THR A 577 -30.23 30.72 -15.06
N ASP A 578 -29.19 30.79 -14.24
CA ASP A 578 -29.08 30.24 -12.90
C ASP A 578 -29.89 31.10 -11.92
N VAL A 579 -30.80 30.49 -11.17
CA VAL A 579 -31.75 31.22 -10.28
C VAL A 579 -31.13 31.72 -8.98
N VAL A 580 -29.86 31.39 -8.70
CA VAL A 580 -29.14 31.84 -7.49
C VAL A 580 -28.24 33.02 -7.83
N THR A 581 -27.64 33.01 -9.01
CA THR A 581 -26.66 34.03 -9.42
C THR A 581 -27.17 35.04 -10.45
N ASP A 582 -28.37 34.84 -11.02
CA ASP A 582 -28.96 35.61 -12.13
C ASP A 582 -28.08 35.68 -13.40
N LYS A 583 -27.10 34.76 -13.52
CA LYS A 583 -26.16 34.65 -14.64
C LYS A 583 -26.47 33.40 -15.48
N PRO A 584 -25.97 33.30 -16.73
CA PRO A 584 -26.07 32.05 -17.48
C PRO A 584 -25.52 30.87 -16.67
N ILE A 585 -26.19 29.71 -16.72
CA ILE A 585 -25.71 28.52 -16.02
C ILE A 585 -24.30 28.19 -16.50
N THR A 586 -23.37 27.98 -15.57
CA THR A 586 -21.99 27.67 -15.93
C THR A 586 -21.83 26.18 -16.25
N LYS A 587 -20.82 25.85 -17.06
CA LYS A 587 -20.45 24.45 -17.32
C LYS A 587 -20.23 23.66 -16.02
N LYS A 588 -19.61 24.30 -15.02
CA LYS A 588 -19.35 23.71 -13.71
C LYS A 588 -20.64 23.37 -12.95
N THR A 589 -21.62 24.27 -12.96
CA THR A 589 -22.95 24.06 -12.35
C THR A 589 -23.66 22.87 -13.01
N LYS A 590 -23.61 22.77 -14.34
CA LYS A 590 -24.18 21.65 -15.11
C LYS A 590 -23.46 20.32 -14.82
N GLU A 591 -22.13 20.30 -14.81
CA GLU A 591 -21.34 19.09 -14.52
C GLU A 591 -21.58 18.59 -13.10
N ALA A 592 -21.73 19.51 -12.15
CA ALA A 592 -22.08 19.17 -10.78
C ALA A 592 -23.50 18.56 -10.69
N ALA A 593 -24.48 19.11 -11.41
CA ALA A 593 -25.83 18.52 -11.49
C ALA A 593 -25.80 17.10 -12.08
N GLU A 594 -25.00 16.89 -13.14
CA GLU A 594 -24.81 15.57 -13.76
C GLU A 594 -24.17 14.56 -12.82
N PHE A 595 -23.18 14.98 -12.04
CA PHE A 595 -22.51 14.13 -11.07
C PHE A 595 -23.50 13.59 -10.03
N GLY A 596 -24.26 14.47 -9.37
CA GLY A 596 -25.24 14.06 -8.36
C GLY A 596 -26.34 13.16 -8.95
N LYS A 597 -26.85 13.51 -10.14
CA LYS A 597 -27.82 12.69 -10.88
C LYS A 597 -27.29 11.28 -11.14
N ARG A 598 -26.03 11.12 -11.57
CA ARG A 598 -25.44 9.79 -11.83
C ARG A 598 -25.33 8.98 -10.54
N GLY A 599 -24.87 9.60 -9.45
CA GLY A 599 -24.76 8.95 -8.14
C GLY A 599 -26.08 8.37 -7.66
N PHE A 600 -27.17 9.14 -7.67
CA PHE A 600 -28.48 8.67 -7.20
C PHE A 600 -29.11 7.62 -8.11
N ASN A 601 -28.90 7.69 -9.43
CA ASN A 601 -29.35 6.64 -10.35
C ASN A 601 -28.64 5.30 -10.11
N LEU A 602 -27.35 5.33 -9.76
CA LEU A 602 -26.58 4.12 -9.42
C LEU A 602 -27.02 3.51 -8.07
N ALA A 603 -27.42 4.33 -7.11
CA ALA A 603 -27.88 3.85 -5.80
C ALA A 603 -29.31 3.27 -5.82
N LYS A 604 -30.15 3.70 -6.77
CA LYS A 604 -31.58 3.35 -6.83
C LYS A 604 -31.88 1.84 -6.80
N PRO A 605 -31.17 0.95 -7.53
CA PRO A 605 -31.41 -0.49 -7.46
C PRO A 605 -31.15 -1.09 -6.06
N LEU A 606 -30.14 -0.58 -5.35
CA LEU A 606 -29.80 -1.05 -4.00
C LEU A 606 -30.85 -0.65 -2.97
N LYS A 607 -31.44 0.54 -3.11
CA LYS A 607 -32.55 1.01 -2.27
C LYS A 607 -33.85 0.25 -2.54
N ILE A 608 -34.09 -0.14 -3.79
CA ILE A 608 -35.21 -1.00 -4.16
C ILE A 608 -35.03 -2.40 -3.53
N TYR A 609 -33.80 -2.91 -3.49
CA TYR A 609 -33.50 -4.17 -2.80
C TYR A 609 -33.74 -4.08 -1.28
N ASP A 610 -33.33 -2.99 -0.61
CA ASP A 610 -33.67 -2.73 0.80
C ASP A 610 -35.20 -2.73 1.02
N LYS A 611 -35.96 -2.07 0.14
CA LYS A 611 -37.43 -2.07 0.16
C LYS A 611 -38.02 -3.48 0.02
N ILE A 612 -37.44 -4.32 -0.84
CA ILE A 612 -37.87 -5.71 -1.06
C ILE A 612 -37.56 -6.57 0.18
N LEU A 613 -36.39 -6.41 0.79
CA LEU A 613 -36.01 -7.12 2.01
C LEU A 613 -36.90 -6.75 3.20
N LYS A 614 -37.21 -5.45 3.38
CA LYS A 614 -38.13 -4.98 4.42
C LYS A 614 -39.56 -5.48 4.23
N SER A 615 -39.99 -5.71 2.99
CA SER A 615 -41.32 -6.24 2.68
C SER A 615 -41.40 -7.77 2.65
N ASN A 616 -40.27 -8.49 2.64
CA ASN A 616 -40.21 -9.96 2.59
C ASN A 616 -39.15 -10.53 3.57
N PRO A 617 -39.47 -10.62 4.89
CA PRO A 617 -38.51 -11.05 5.91
C PRO A 617 -37.93 -12.46 5.70
N ASP A 618 -38.64 -13.33 4.98
CA ASP A 618 -38.20 -14.70 4.70
C ASP A 618 -37.00 -14.79 3.74
N LEU A 619 -36.73 -13.74 2.95
CA LEU A 619 -35.54 -13.66 2.09
C LEU A 619 -34.23 -13.42 2.87
N GLN A 620 -34.30 -13.08 4.16
CA GLN A 620 -33.12 -12.89 5.02
C GLN A 620 -32.62 -14.19 5.69
N LYS A 621 -33.31 -15.33 5.51
CA LYS A 621 -32.87 -16.60 6.10
C LYS A 621 -31.74 -17.22 5.26
N PRO A 622 -30.61 -17.61 5.88
CA PRO A 622 -29.51 -18.25 5.17
C PRO A 622 -30.00 -19.56 4.54
N GLN A 623 -29.82 -19.70 3.22
CA GLN A 623 -30.13 -20.93 2.50
C GLN A 623 -29.29 -22.10 3.06
N PRO A 624 -29.87 -23.29 3.23
CA PRO A 624 -29.15 -24.44 3.77
C PRO A 624 -28.01 -24.84 2.83
N LYS A 625 -26.83 -25.02 3.41
CA LYS A 625 -25.61 -25.44 2.71
C LYS A 625 -25.82 -26.85 2.13
N TYR A 626 -25.63 -27.00 0.82
CA TYR A 626 -25.36 -28.28 0.17
C TYR A 626 -23.88 -28.37 -0.16
#